data_AF-A0A9C8ZPQ3-F1
#
_entry.id   AF-A0A9C8ZPQ3-F1
#
_cell.length_a   1.000
_cell.length_b   1.000
_cell.length_c   1.000
_cell.angle_alpha   90.00
_cell.angle_beta   90.00
_cell.angle_gamma   90.00
#
_symmetry.space_group_name_H-M   'P 1'
#
loop_
_entity.id
_entity.type
_entity.pdbx_description
1 polymer ?
#
loop_
_entity_poly.entity_id
_entity_poly.type
_entity_poly.pdbx_seq_one_letter_code
_entity_poly.pdbx_strand_id
1 'polypeptide(L)'
;MMTDQSRDVAGGGGGMPPGFAVRLTVPLPHNEEAADDLIRPPLPAVDARAARRPVTPGLPPLPHPMLPRPDALKMSVPGAQGAVRPGRRVTPGERVNFPVAEPPPVKPLTDSPPPVAPPADEAVPGGPSARQAVSPPVEDAEAEEAEPVAGLRIDPLFGFVLFGALALGTLYLDIETRYTVLWTALILLGMTAHFIEPKADPQPFNLIWGAGVGFVFSLPLLVLAGRGLAETAAVLFPFESRAGLFQALVFAMPLGETIFFRGALQERYGFTASVAGAMVGSALLFWPAASGSLIYLVAGMIFSSVLAGIYSYVRSRYGLMAAYICQVTANLMLLFLPGFLP
;
A
#
# COMPACT_ATOMS: atom_id res chain seq x y z
N MET A 1 -65.30 8.29 -15.79
CA MET A 1 -64.12 8.07 -16.66
C MET A 1 -63.03 7.51 -15.76
N MET A 2 -62.86 6.18 -15.64
CA MET A 2 -62.13 5.28 -16.58
C MET A 2 -60.76 5.88 -16.92
N THR A 3 -59.61 5.30 -16.55
CA THR A 3 -59.25 3.87 -16.60
C THR A 3 -58.21 3.47 -15.56
N ASP A 4 -58.48 2.32 -14.95
CA ASP A 4 -57.58 1.41 -14.23
C ASP A 4 -56.64 0.71 -15.23
N GLN A 5 -55.35 0.55 -14.87
CA GLN A 5 -54.37 -0.16 -15.69
C GLN A 5 -53.53 -1.07 -14.80
N SER A 6 -54.13 -2.21 -14.46
CA SER A 6 -53.49 -3.41 -13.94
C SER A 6 -52.49 -3.97 -14.95
N ARG A 7 -51.21 -4.08 -14.57
CA ARG A 7 -50.19 -4.80 -15.31
C ARG A 7 -49.82 -6.08 -14.56
N ASP A 8 -50.23 -7.20 -15.14
CA ASP A 8 -49.74 -8.54 -14.82
C ASP A 8 -48.25 -8.64 -15.12
N VAL A 9 -47.46 -9.07 -14.12
CA VAL A 9 -46.07 -9.47 -14.31
C VAL A 9 -46.00 -10.98 -14.20
N ALA A 10 -45.88 -11.63 -15.35
CA ALA A 10 -45.68 -13.06 -15.50
C ALA A 10 -44.36 -13.51 -14.86
N GLY A 11 -44.45 -14.57 -14.06
CA GLY A 11 -43.31 -15.25 -13.44
C GLY A 11 -42.43 -15.95 -14.47
N GLY A 12 -41.21 -15.45 -14.63
CA GLY A 12 -40.12 -16.14 -15.33
C GLY A 12 -39.32 -16.99 -14.36
N GLY A 13 -39.45 -18.32 -14.46
CA GLY A 13 -38.60 -19.29 -13.76
C GLY A 13 -37.16 -19.20 -14.25
N GLY A 14 -36.31 -18.51 -13.52
CA GLY A 14 -34.87 -18.46 -13.75
C GLY A 14 -34.15 -19.53 -12.94
N GLY A 15 -33.63 -20.55 -13.62
CA GLY A 15 -32.75 -21.56 -13.04
C GLY A 15 -31.50 -20.91 -12.40
N MET A 16 -31.19 -21.38 -11.19
CA MET A 16 -30.04 -20.94 -10.39
C MET A 16 -28.72 -21.41 -11.04
N PRO A 17 -27.78 -20.52 -11.40
CA PRO A 17 -26.47 -20.94 -11.90
C PRO A 17 -25.59 -21.48 -10.74
N PRO A 18 -24.66 -22.41 -11.03
CA PRO A 18 -23.82 -23.05 -10.01
C PRO A 18 -22.90 -22.03 -9.33
N GLY A 19 -22.83 -22.14 -8.00
CA GLY A 19 -22.14 -21.22 -7.11
C GLY A 19 -20.64 -21.11 -7.35
N PHE A 20 -20.11 -19.90 -7.17
CA PHE A 20 -18.68 -19.62 -7.14
C PHE A 20 -18.16 -19.86 -5.72
N ALA A 21 -17.07 -20.63 -5.60
CA ALA A 21 -16.36 -20.81 -4.33
C ALA A 21 -15.24 -19.77 -4.22
N VAL A 22 -15.32 -18.90 -3.22
CA VAL A 22 -14.21 -18.01 -2.83
C VAL A 22 -13.45 -18.72 -1.72
N ARG A 23 -12.22 -19.17 -1.99
CA ARG A 23 -11.33 -19.71 -0.96
C ARG A 23 -10.63 -18.55 -0.27
N LEU A 24 -11.10 -18.20 0.93
CA LEU A 24 -10.29 -17.43 1.87
C LEU A 24 -9.13 -18.32 2.29
N THR A 25 -7.92 -17.99 1.83
CA THR A 25 -6.67 -18.56 2.32
C THR A 25 -6.44 -18.08 3.74
N VAL A 26 -6.94 -18.86 4.70
CA VAL A 26 -6.39 -18.85 6.06
C VAL A 26 -5.04 -19.59 5.98
N PRO A 27 -3.93 -19.00 6.44
CA PRO A 27 -2.65 -19.69 6.44
C PRO A 27 -2.73 -20.91 7.37
N LEU A 28 -2.38 -22.09 6.84
CA LEU A 28 -2.24 -23.31 7.62
C LEU A 28 -0.95 -23.22 8.47
N PRO A 29 -1.00 -23.50 9.78
CA PRO A 29 0.21 -23.68 10.57
C PRO A 29 0.96 -24.92 10.09
N HIS A 30 2.27 -24.78 9.92
CA HIS A 30 3.16 -25.85 9.47
C HIS A 30 3.97 -26.33 10.69
N ASN A 31 3.53 -27.41 11.34
CA ASN A 31 4.33 -28.38 12.14
C ASN A 31 3.55 -29.28 13.11
N GLU A 32 2.23 -29.42 12.97
CA GLU A 32 1.51 -30.49 13.68
C GLU A 32 0.78 -31.38 12.66
N GLU A 33 0.93 -32.70 12.81
CA GLU A 33 0.25 -33.71 12.00
C GLU A 33 -1.26 -33.48 12.04
N ALA A 34 -1.78 -32.80 11.01
CA ALA A 34 -3.21 -32.65 10.83
C ALA A 34 -3.79 -34.02 10.49
N ALA A 35 -4.55 -34.60 11.43
CA ALA A 35 -5.45 -35.70 11.12
C ALA A 35 -6.32 -35.32 9.92
N ASP A 36 -6.39 -36.23 8.93
CA ASP A 36 -7.03 -36.03 7.62
C ASP A 36 -8.57 -35.84 7.68
N ASP A 37 -9.12 -35.75 8.90
CA ASP A 37 -10.50 -35.38 9.17
C ASP A 37 -10.63 -33.85 9.13
N LEU A 38 -10.52 -33.29 7.93
CA LEU A 38 -10.94 -31.93 7.62
C LEU A 38 -12.43 -31.77 7.94
N ILE A 39 -12.72 -31.43 9.20
CA ILE A 39 -13.99 -30.84 9.62
C ILE A 39 -14.20 -29.66 8.69
N ARG A 40 -15.14 -29.77 7.76
CA ARG A 40 -15.56 -28.63 6.94
C ARG A 40 -16.35 -27.73 7.88
N PRO A 41 -15.82 -26.59 8.34
CA PRO A 41 -16.66 -25.67 9.08
C PRO A 41 -17.85 -25.31 8.18
N PRO A 42 -19.09 -25.32 8.70
CA PRO A 42 -20.24 -24.88 7.94
C PRO A 42 -19.96 -23.45 7.49
N LEU A 43 -19.81 -23.26 6.17
CA LEU A 43 -19.59 -21.94 5.61
C LEU A 43 -20.84 -21.09 5.92
N PRO A 44 -20.67 -19.86 6.41
CA PRO A 44 -21.81 -18.97 6.58
C PRO A 44 -22.49 -18.76 5.23
N ALA A 45 -23.83 -18.69 5.24
CA ALA A 45 -24.61 -18.49 4.03
C ALA A 45 -24.18 -17.18 3.34
N VAL A 46 -23.62 -17.29 2.14
CA VAL A 46 -23.22 -16.12 1.35
C VAL A 46 -24.48 -15.47 0.79
N ASP A 47 -24.82 -14.27 1.30
CA ASP A 47 -25.87 -13.47 0.71
C ASP A 47 -25.40 -12.93 -0.66
N ALA A 48 -25.86 -13.60 -1.73
CA ALA A 48 -25.54 -13.24 -3.11
C ALA A 48 -26.01 -11.83 -3.48
N ARG A 49 -26.95 -11.23 -2.74
CA ARG A 49 -27.35 -9.82 -2.93
C ARG A 49 -26.38 -8.87 -2.25
N ALA A 50 -25.87 -9.21 -1.05
CA ALA A 50 -24.85 -8.43 -0.36
C ALA A 50 -23.52 -8.42 -1.13
N ALA A 51 -23.13 -9.55 -1.71
CA ALA A 51 -21.91 -9.67 -2.54
C ALA A 51 -21.95 -8.83 -3.84
N ARG A 52 -23.13 -8.34 -4.24
CA ARG A 52 -23.31 -7.44 -5.39
C ARG A 52 -23.37 -5.96 -5.00
N ARG A 53 -23.44 -5.64 -3.70
CA ARG A 53 -23.40 -4.25 -3.25
C ARG A 53 -21.96 -3.77 -3.28
N PRO A 54 -21.68 -2.61 -3.88
CA PRO A 54 -20.35 -2.02 -3.78
C PRO A 54 -20.01 -1.78 -2.30
N VAL A 55 -18.82 -2.20 -1.89
CA VAL A 55 -18.30 -2.04 -0.52
C VAL A 55 -18.21 -0.57 -0.12
N THR A 56 -18.16 0.32 -1.11
CA THR A 56 -18.11 1.78 -0.94
C THR A 56 -19.42 2.41 -1.45
N PRO A 57 -20.24 3.03 -0.58
CA PRO A 57 -21.41 3.79 -1.01
C PRO A 57 -20.99 4.94 -1.94
N GLY A 58 -21.62 5.04 -3.12
CA GLY A 58 -21.46 6.18 -4.04
C GLY A 58 -20.46 6.00 -5.19
N LEU A 59 -19.75 4.88 -5.28
CA LEU A 59 -18.95 4.56 -6.48
C LEU A 59 -19.78 3.72 -7.47
N PRO A 60 -19.68 4.01 -8.79
CA PRO A 60 -20.29 3.17 -9.81
C PRO A 60 -19.71 1.75 -9.73
N PRO A 61 -20.51 0.70 -10.00
CA PRO A 61 -20.03 -0.67 -9.94
C PRO A 61 -18.83 -0.83 -10.88
N LEU A 62 -17.68 -1.22 -10.33
CA LEU A 62 -16.49 -1.50 -11.13
C LEU A 62 -16.83 -2.68 -12.06
N PRO A 63 -16.73 -2.50 -13.39
CA PRO A 63 -16.88 -3.61 -14.31
C PRO A 63 -15.69 -4.55 -14.09
N HIS A 64 -15.92 -5.65 -13.39
CA HIS A 64 -14.92 -6.70 -13.33
C HIS A 64 -14.75 -7.28 -14.74
N PRO A 65 -13.53 -7.30 -15.31
CA PRO A 65 -13.31 -8.01 -16.55
C PRO A 65 -13.78 -9.45 -16.36
N MET A 66 -14.61 -9.94 -17.29
CA MET A 66 -15.07 -11.33 -17.23
C MET A 66 -13.84 -12.23 -17.15
N LEU A 67 -13.68 -12.91 -16.02
CA LEU A 67 -12.67 -13.93 -15.90
C LEU A 67 -12.92 -14.96 -17.01
N PRO A 68 -11.87 -15.41 -17.71
CA PRO A 68 -12.01 -16.44 -18.72
C PRO A 68 -12.69 -17.67 -18.09
N ARG A 69 -13.55 -18.35 -18.86
CA ARG A 69 -14.25 -19.55 -18.38
C ARG A 69 -13.23 -20.53 -17.79
N PRO A 70 -13.55 -21.27 -16.72
CA PRO A 70 -12.62 -22.20 -16.07
C PRO A 70 -11.95 -23.16 -17.06
N ASP A 71 -12.66 -23.53 -18.12
CA ASP A 71 -12.15 -24.39 -19.19
C ASP A 71 -11.03 -23.76 -20.03
N ALA A 72 -11.00 -22.43 -20.14
CA ALA A 72 -9.93 -21.70 -20.82
C ALA A 72 -8.66 -21.60 -19.97
N LEU A 73 -8.74 -21.86 -18.66
CA LEU A 73 -7.59 -21.95 -17.75
C LEU A 73 -7.07 -23.39 -17.59
N LYS A 74 -7.69 -24.37 -18.26
CA LYS A 74 -7.13 -25.71 -18.35
C LYS A 74 -5.87 -25.64 -19.19
N MET A 75 -4.73 -25.49 -18.53
CA MET A 75 -3.42 -25.66 -19.15
C MET A 75 -3.37 -27.07 -19.75
N SER A 76 -3.43 -27.16 -21.08
CA SER A 76 -3.11 -28.38 -21.79
C SER A 76 -1.65 -28.70 -21.48
N VAL A 77 -1.40 -29.70 -20.63
CA VAL A 77 -0.05 -30.18 -20.34
C VAL A 77 0.55 -30.73 -21.64
N PRO A 78 1.56 -30.08 -22.23
CA PRO A 78 2.18 -30.58 -23.46
C PRO A 78 2.89 -31.90 -23.12
N GLY A 79 2.41 -33.02 -23.69
CA GLY A 79 2.99 -34.35 -23.48
C GLY A 79 2.06 -35.39 -22.86
N ALA A 80 0.88 -35.03 -22.37
CA ALA A 80 -0.09 -35.99 -21.82
C ALA A 80 -0.98 -36.67 -22.89
N GLN A 81 -0.58 -36.66 -24.17
CA GLN A 81 -1.28 -37.36 -25.26
C GLN A 81 -0.84 -38.83 -25.41
N GLY A 82 -0.29 -39.43 -24.34
CA GLY A 82 0.02 -40.85 -24.28
C GLY A 82 -1.22 -41.69 -23.98
N ALA A 83 -1.95 -42.09 -25.02
CA ALA A 83 -2.73 -43.33 -25.11
C ALA A 83 -3.61 -43.73 -23.90
N VAL A 84 -4.59 -42.92 -23.53
CA VAL A 84 -5.77 -43.46 -22.81
C VAL A 84 -6.62 -44.22 -23.83
N ARG A 85 -6.43 -45.55 -23.91
CA ARG A 85 -7.30 -46.42 -24.71
C ARG A 85 -8.75 -46.30 -24.18
N PRO A 86 -9.72 -45.86 -25.00
CA PRO A 86 -11.11 -45.84 -24.57
C PRO A 86 -11.58 -47.28 -24.34
N GLY A 87 -11.92 -47.63 -23.09
CA GLY A 87 -12.50 -48.94 -22.75
C GLY A 87 -11.95 -49.65 -21.50
N ARG A 88 -10.86 -49.18 -20.87
CA ARG A 88 -10.36 -49.82 -19.65
C ARG A 88 -11.13 -49.30 -18.42
N ARG A 89 -12.06 -50.11 -17.89
CA ARG A 89 -12.63 -49.89 -16.55
C ARG A 89 -11.56 -50.25 -15.51
N VAL A 90 -11.10 -49.26 -14.76
CA VAL A 90 -10.26 -49.45 -13.59
C VAL A 90 -11.12 -50.10 -12.51
N THR A 91 -10.74 -51.28 -12.04
CA THR A 91 -11.45 -51.97 -10.94
C THR A 91 -11.01 -51.39 -9.58
N PRO A 92 -11.92 -51.34 -8.59
CA PRO A 92 -11.57 -50.91 -7.23
C PRO A 92 -10.46 -51.82 -6.68
N GLY A 93 -9.26 -51.27 -6.47
CA GLY A 93 -8.07 -52.00 -6.00
C GLY A 93 -6.88 -52.01 -6.97
N GLU A 94 -7.07 -51.59 -8.22
CA GLU A 94 -5.96 -51.49 -9.20
C GLU A 94 -5.10 -50.25 -8.90
N ARG A 95 -3.87 -50.44 -8.40
CA ARG A 95 -2.90 -49.36 -8.19
C ARG A 95 -2.45 -48.83 -9.55
N VAL A 96 -2.84 -47.58 -9.85
CA VAL A 96 -2.38 -46.87 -11.04
C VAL A 96 -0.91 -46.49 -10.84
N ASN A 97 0.00 -47.18 -11.54
CA ASN A 97 1.40 -46.80 -11.57
C ASN A 97 1.56 -45.56 -12.47
N PHE A 98 1.81 -44.42 -11.84
CA PHE A 98 2.23 -43.22 -12.55
C PHE A 98 3.66 -43.43 -13.03
N PRO A 99 3.96 -43.26 -14.33
CA PRO A 99 5.33 -43.31 -14.80
C PRO A 99 6.08 -42.11 -14.21
N VAL A 100 6.85 -42.36 -13.15
CA VAL A 100 7.81 -41.40 -12.62
C VAL A 100 8.98 -41.39 -13.59
N ALA A 101 9.19 -40.26 -14.27
CA ALA A 101 10.38 -40.10 -15.10
C ALA A 101 11.63 -40.24 -14.22
N GLU A 102 12.61 -41.03 -14.68
CA GLU A 102 13.87 -41.19 -13.96
C GLU A 102 14.52 -39.81 -13.76
N PRO A 103 14.85 -39.43 -12.52
CA PRO A 103 15.49 -38.15 -12.27
C PRO A 103 16.87 -38.11 -12.94
N PRO A 104 17.31 -36.94 -13.46
CA PRO A 104 18.61 -36.80 -14.07
C PRO A 104 19.73 -37.13 -13.06
N PRO A 105 20.88 -37.65 -13.52
CA PRO A 105 21.99 -38.04 -12.65
C PRO A 105 22.49 -36.83 -11.85
N VAL A 106 22.29 -36.88 -10.54
CA VAL A 106 22.75 -35.86 -9.59
C VAL A 106 24.27 -35.93 -9.51
N LYS A 107 24.95 -34.86 -9.92
CA LYS A 107 26.39 -34.70 -9.76
C LYS A 107 26.68 -34.47 -8.26
N PRO A 108 27.49 -35.30 -7.59
CA PRO A 108 27.78 -35.13 -6.17
C PRO A 108 28.46 -33.78 -5.92
N LEU A 109 27.87 -32.95 -5.06
CA LEU A 109 28.58 -31.83 -4.45
C LEU A 109 29.53 -32.41 -3.38
N THR A 110 30.76 -32.71 -3.77
CA THR A 110 31.88 -32.82 -2.84
C THR A 110 32.27 -31.42 -2.40
N ASP A 111 32.12 -31.15 -1.10
CA ASP A 111 32.81 -30.15 -0.25
C ASP A 111 31.83 -29.46 0.71
N SER A 112 31.23 -30.25 1.61
CA SER A 112 30.64 -29.72 2.84
C SER A 112 31.71 -29.66 3.94
N PRO A 113 31.90 -28.51 4.61
CA PRO A 113 32.79 -28.41 5.77
C PRO A 113 32.26 -29.26 6.95
N PRO A 114 33.16 -29.71 7.85
CA PRO A 114 32.81 -30.62 8.93
C PRO A 114 31.85 -30.00 9.96
N PRO A 115 30.99 -30.81 10.58
CA PRO A 115 29.99 -30.37 11.54
C PRO A 115 30.62 -29.85 12.84
N VAL A 116 30.17 -28.67 13.27
CA VAL A 116 30.44 -28.12 14.60
C VAL A 116 29.66 -28.93 15.63
N ALA A 117 30.35 -29.44 16.64
CA ALA A 117 29.77 -30.23 17.71
C ALA A 117 28.82 -29.38 18.59
N PRO A 118 27.68 -29.93 19.05
CA PRO A 118 26.83 -29.27 20.02
C PRO A 118 27.51 -29.21 21.41
N PRO A 119 27.35 -28.12 22.17
CA PRO A 119 27.77 -28.08 23.57
C PRO A 119 26.94 -29.05 24.41
N ALA A 120 27.63 -29.72 25.33
CA ALA A 120 27.11 -30.77 26.20
C ALA A 120 26.07 -30.23 27.20
N ASP A 121 24.99 -31.00 27.34
CA ASP A 121 23.98 -30.85 28.39
C ASP A 121 24.61 -31.03 29.79
N GLU A 122 24.52 -29.99 30.63
CA GLU A 122 24.70 -30.12 32.07
C GLU A 122 23.46 -30.78 32.68
N ALA A 123 23.64 -32.00 33.17
CA ALA A 123 22.64 -32.76 33.90
C ALA A 123 22.36 -32.12 35.27
N VAL A 124 21.10 -31.70 35.49
CA VAL A 124 20.58 -31.34 36.81
C VAL A 124 19.92 -32.58 37.44
N PRO A 125 20.39 -33.09 38.59
CA PRO A 125 19.82 -34.25 39.26
C PRO A 125 18.58 -33.88 40.09
N GLY A 126 17.64 -34.83 40.14
CA GLY A 126 16.28 -34.64 40.64
C GLY A 126 16.11 -34.45 42.15
N GLY A 127 14.96 -33.88 42.49
CA GLY A 127 14.38 -33.82 43.84
C GLY A 127 12.91 -34.29 43.82
N PRO A 128 12.40 -34.86 44.93
CA PRO A 128 11.14 -35.61 44.95
C PRO A 128 9.88 -34.74 45.13
N SER A 129 8.86 -35.11 44.37
CA SER A 129 7.41 -35.10 44.68
C SER A 129 6.92 -34.27 45.88
N ALA A 130 6.22 -33.17 45.61
CA ALA A 130 5.25 -32.60 46.54
C ALA A 130 4.15 -31.80 45.81
N ARG A 131 2.91 -32.28 45.98
CA ARG A 131 1.64 -31.55 45.91
C ARG A 131 1.25 -30.95 44.55
N GLN A 132 0.42 -31.71 43.86
CA GLN A 132 -0.56 -31.23 42.89
C GLN A 132 -1.49 -30.22 43.60
N ALA A 133 -1.13 -28.94 43.53
CA ALA A 133 -2.03 -27.85 43.85
C ALA A 133 -3.05 -27.77 42.72
N VAL A 134 -4.33 -27.93 43.08
CA VAL A 134 -5.46 -27.62 42.21
C VAL A 134 -5.34 -26.15 41.85
N SER A 135 -4.89 -25.86 40.63
CA SER A 135 -4.98 -24.52 40.07
C SER A 135 -6.45 -24.10 40.11
N PRO A 136 -6.79 -22.92 40.66
CA PRO A 136 -8.14 -22.40 40.52
C PRO A 136 -8.48 -22.31 39.02
N PRO A 137 -9.77 -22.33 38.65
CA PRO A 137 -10.18 -22.09 37.28
C PRO A 137 -9.53 -20.77 36.88
N VAL A 138 -8.61 -20.82 35.93
CA VAL A 138 -8.22 -19.64 35.19
C VAL A 138 -9.50 -19.26 34.49
N GLU A 139 -10.27 -18.35 35.09
CA GLU A 139 -11.21 -17.55 34.32
C GLU A 139 -10.37 -17.04 33.18
N ASP A 140 -10.62 -17.61 32.00
CA ASP A 140 -10.29 -17.02 30.72
C ASP A 140 -10.98 -15.66 30.73
N ALA A 141 -10.34 -14.70 31.40
CA ALA A 141 -10.42 -13.31 31.08
C ALA A 141 -9.88 -13.27 29.66
N GLU A 142 -10.76 -13.60 28.72
CA GLU A 142 -10.85 -12.95 27.45
C GLU A 142 -10.61 -11.49 27.78
N ALA A 143 -9.35 -11.09 27.70
CA ALA A 143 -8.95 -9.70 27.64
C ALA A 143 -9.66 -9.27 26.38
N GLU A 144 -10.90 -8.82 26.58
CA GLU A 144 -11.71 -8.10 25.64
C GLU A 144 -10.75 -7.03 25.15
N GLU A 145 -10.10 -7.30 24.01
CA GLU A 145 -9.17 -6.40 23.35
C GLU A 145 -10.04 -5.19 23.10
N ALA A 146 -10.01 -4.26 24.05
CA ALA A 146 -10.88 -3.12 24.07
C ALA A 146 -10.62 -2.43 22.75
N GLU A 147 -11.55 -2.59 21.80
CA GLU A 147 -11.40 -2.07 20.46
C GLU A 147 -11.01 -0.62 20.66
N PRO A 148 -9.83 -0.20 20.17
CA PRO A 148 -9.27 1.10 20.50
C PRO A 148 -10.35 2.11 20.20
N VAL A 149 -10.89 2.73 21.26
CA VAL A 149 -11.98 3.69 21.21
C VAL A 149 -11.64 4.60 20.07
N ALA A 150 -12.46 4.57 19.00
CA ALA A 150 -12.19 5.28 17.76
C ALA A 150 -12.05 6.77 18.09
N GLY A 151 -10.82 7.15 18.44
CA GLY A 151 -10.48 8.49 18.87
C GLY A 151 -10.91 9.41 17.75
N LEU A 152 -11.41 10.58 18.12
CA LEU A 152 -11.95 11.60 17.24
C LEU A 152 -10.91 11.99 16.16
N ARG A 153 -10.79 11.17 15.12
CA ARG A 153 -9.81 11.31 14.04
C ARG A 153 -10.28 12.48 13.19
N ILE A 154 -9.52 13.57 13.25
CA ILE A 154 -9.76 14.74 12.40
C ILE A 154 -9.77 14.28 10.95
N ASP A 155 -10.81 14.65 10.21
CA ASP A 155 -10.89 14.37 8.79
C ASP A 155 -9.74 15.08 8.04
N PRO A 156 -8.88 14.37 7.28
CA PRO A 156 -7.84 14.99 6.48
C PRO A 156 -8.35 16.07 5.54
N LEU A 157 -9.60 15.99 5.04
CA LEU A 157 -10.19 17.06 4.23
C LEU A 157 -10.43 18.33 5.05
N PHE A 158 -10.86 18.19 6.31
CA PHE A 158 -10.97 19.34 7.21
C PHE A 158 -9.59 19.96 7.48
N GLY A 159 -8.57 19.11 7.71
CA GLY A 159 -7.19 19.57 7.82
C GLY A 159 -6.71 20.32 6.56
N PHE A 160 -7.10 19.85 5.37
CA PHE A 160 -6.75 20.50 4.11
C PHE A 160 -7.44 21.86 3.93
N VAL A 161 -8.72 21.97 4.33
CA VAL A 161 -9.43 23.25 4.34
C VAL A 161 -8.77 24.24 5.31
N LEU A 162 -8.37 23.78 6.50
CA LEU A 162 -7.65 24.60 7.47
C LEU A 162 -6.30 25.07 6.92
N PHE A 163 -5.55 24.18 6.27
CA PHE A 163 -4.33 24.52 5.56
C PHE A 163 -4.57 25.59 4.49
N GLY A 164 -5.65 25.47 3.70
CA GLY A 164 -6.03 26.47 2.70
C GLY A 164 -6.36 27.82 3.32
N ALA A 165 -7.12 27.85 4.43
CA ALA A 165 -7.41 29.08 5.16
C ALA A 165 -6.12 29.73 5.70
N LEU A 166 -5.19 28.94 6.23
CA LEU A 166 -3.89 29.43 6.71
C LEU A 166 -3.02 29.96 5.56
N ALA A 167 -3.01 29.28 4.41
CA ALA A 167 -2.30 29.74 3.22
C ALA A 167 -2.82 31.08 2.70
N LEU A 168 -4.14 31.30 2.75
CA LEU A 168 -4.72 32.59 2.40
C LEU A 168 -4.45 33.66 3.47
N GLY A 169 -4.52 33.30 4.76
CA GLY A 169 -4.24 34.22 5.86
C GLY A 169 -2.79 34.70 5.94
N THR A 170 -1.84 33.94 5.40
CA THR A 170 -0.40 34.23 5.45
C THR A 170 0.12 34.96 4.20
N LEU A 171 -0.75 35.52 3.35
CA LEU A 171 -0.34 36.19 2.10
C LEU A 171 0.52 37.45 2.31
N TYR A 172 0.44 38.06 3.49
CA TYR A 172 1.20 39.27 3.84
C TYR A 172 2.53 38.97 4.54
N LEU A 173 2.83 37.69 4.82
CA LEU A 173 4.10 37.31 5.41
C LEU A 173 5.20 37.31 4.34
N ASP A 174 6.43 37.51 4.80
CA ASP A 174 7.61 37.20 3.98
C ASP A 174 7.56 35.75 3.48
N ILE A 175 8.08 35.50 2.27
CA ILE A 175 7.95 34.22 1.57
C ILE A 175 8.60 33.08 2.36
N GLU A 176 9.78 33.31 2.95
CA GLU A 176 10.50 32.29 3.72
C GLU A 176 9.73 31.96 5.01
N THR A 177 9.22 32.98 5.69
CA THR A 177 8.38 32.81 6.88
C THR A 177 7.09 32.07 6.56
N ARG A 178 6.44 32.43 5.44
CA ARG A 178 5.21 31.80 4.95
C ARG A 178 5.43 30.31 4.71
N TYR A 179 6.48 29.92 3.99
CA TYR A 179 6.75 28.51 3.72
C TYR A 179 7.01 27.70 4.99
N THR A 180 7.78 28.27 5.91
CA THR A 180 8.01 27.65 7.22
C THR A 180 6.69 27.40 7.95
N VAL A 181 5.84 28.42 8.08
CA VAL A 181 4.52 28.29 8.74
C VAL A 181 3.64 27.24 8.06
N LEU A 182 3.56 27.24 6.73
CA LEU A 182 2.69 26.34 5.99
C LEU A 182 3.15 24.89 6.03
N TRP A 183 4.46 24.61 5.91
CA TRP A 183 4.96 23.25 6.08
C TRP A 183 4.87 22.77 7.52
N THR A 184 5.14 23.62 8.52
CA THR A 184 4.90 23.27 9.93
C THR A 184 3.42 22.93 10.16
N ALA A 185 2.49 23.70 9.59
CA ALA A 185 1.07 23.39 9.67
C ALA A 185 0.74 22.03 9.02
N LEU A 186 1.29 21.72 7.85
CA LEU A 186 1.12 20.40 7.23
C LEU A 186 1.68 19.27 8.09
N ILE A 187 2.85 19.46 8.72
CA ILE A 187 3.43 18.48 9.65
C ILE A 187 2.47 18.24 10.83
N LEU A 188 2.00 19.31 11.49
CA LEU A 188 1.07 19.21 12.62
C LEU A 188 -0.25 18.54 12.21
N LEU A 189 -0.87 18.99 11.12
CA LEU A 189 -2.12 18.43 10.61
C LEU A 189 -1.95 16.96 10.23
N GLY A 190 -0.85 16.64 9.54
CA GLY A 190 -0.53 15.28 9.13
C GLY A 190 -0.33 14.36 10.32
N MET A 191 0.42 14.81 11.33
CA MET A 191 0.61 14.08 12.59
C MET A 191 -0.73 13.84 13.28
N THR A 192 -1.56 14.88 13.49
CA THR A 192 -2.88 14.72 14.14
C THR A 192 -3.83 13.77 13.41
N ALA A 193 -3.73 13.71 12.07
CA ALA A 193 -4.54 12.82 11.27
C ALA A 193 -3.98 11.38 11.19
N HIS A 194 -2.66 11.21 11.33
CA HIS A 194 -1.96 9.93 11.12
C HIS A 194 -1.59 9.18 12.43
N PHE A 195 -1.80 9.77 13.61
CA PHE A 195 -1.31 9.23 14.90
C PHE A 195 -1.90 7.88 15.39
N ILE A 196 -2.54 7.08 14.55
CA ILE A 196 -3.22 5.85 14.98
C ILE A 196 -2.90 4.76 13.96
N GLU A 197 -2.15 3.74 14.40
CA GLU A 197 -1.71 2.52 13.70
C GLU A 197 -0.29 2.56 13.07
N PRO A 198 0.75 2.26 13.88
CA PRO A 198 2.04 1.83 13.35
C PRO A 198 1.88 0.44 12.70
N LYS A 199 1.53 0.40 11.40
CA LYS A 199 1.20 -0.86 10.72
C LYS A 199 2.30 -1.46 9.85
N ALA A 200 3.50 -0.89 9.82
CA ALA A 200 4.59 -1.44 9.04
C ALA A 200 5.93 -1.33 9.76
N ASP A 201 6.55 -2.48 10.02
CA ASP A 201 7.97 -2.53 10.35
C ASP A 201 8.77 -1.88 9.21
N PRO A 202 9.53 -0.81 9.49
CA PRO A 202 10.32 -0.14 8.49
C PRO A 202 11.44 -1.06 8.03
N GLN A 203 11.25 -1.76 6.91
CA GLN A 203 12.34 -2.50 6.29
C GLN A 203 13.36 -1.48 5.75
N PRO A 204 14.63 -1.51 6.19
CA PRO A 204 15.64 -0.54 5.76
C PRO A 204 15.86 -0.57 4.24
N PHE A 205 15.58 -1.71 3.60
CA PHE A 205 15.64 -1.89 2.16
C PHE A 205 14.66 -0.98 1.38
N ASN A 206 13.53 -0.59 1.98
CA ASN A 206 12.57 0.30 1.36
C ASN A 206 13.12 1.73 1.17
N LEU A 207 14.07 2.15 2.01
CA LEU A 207 14.72 3.47 1.88
C LEU A 207 15.58 3.52 0.61
N ILE A 208 16.29 2.43 0.31
CA ILE A 208 17.12 2.30 -0.90
C ILE A 208 16.23 2.39 -2.14
N TRP A 209 15.06 1.74 -2.15
CA TRP A 209 14.10 1.87 -3.24
C TRP A 209 13.57 3.28 -3.41
N GLY A 210 13.25 3.97 -2.31
CA GLY A 210 12.85 5.38 -2.35
C GLY A 210 13.89 6.26 -3.04
N ALA A 211 15.15 6.18 -2.59
CA ALA A 211 16.26 6.93 -3.18
C ALA A 211 16.49 6.55 -4.65
N GLY A 212 16.50 5.25 -4.97
CA GLY A 212 16.71 4.74 -6.32
C GLY A 212 15.64 5.23 -7.30
N VAL A 213 14.36 5.16 -6.92
CA VAL A 213 13.26 5.68 -7.74
C VAL A 213 13.39 7.20 -7.92
N GLY A 214 13.66 7.93 -6.83
CA GLY A 214 13.90 9.38 -6.89
C GLY A 214 14.97 9.73 -7.91
N PHE A 215 16.12 9.06 -7.84
CA PHE A 215 17.25 9.28 -8.75
C PHE A 215 16.93 8.94 -10.21
N VAL A 216 16.29 7.79 -10.46
CA VAL A 216 15.94 7.33 -11.81
C VAL A 216 15.03 8.34 -12.53
N PHE A 217 14.10 8.95 -11.81
CA PHE A 217 13.23 9.97 -12.39
C PHE A 217 13.88 11.36 -12.43
N SER A 218 14.65 11.75 -11.42
CA SER A 218 15.21 13.09 -11.36
C SER A 218 16.39 13.31 -12.29
N LEU A 219 17.23 12.29 -12.51
CA LEU A 219 18.45 12.44 -13.30
C LEU A 219 18.18 12.83 -14.77
N PRO A 220 17.26 12.17 -15.51
CA PRO A 220 16.94 12.57 -16.88
C PRO A 220 16.37 13.99 -16.95
N LEU A 221 15.51 14.36 -15.99
CA LEU A 221 14.92 15.70 -15.93
C LEU A 221 15.98 16.76 -15.65
N LEU A 222 16.93 16.48 -14.76
CA LEU A 222 18.07 17.37 -14.48
C LEU A 222 18.92 17.59 -15.74
N VAL A 223 19.24 16.53 -16.47
CA VAL A 223 20.06 16.61 -17.70
C VAL A 223 19.34 17.38 -18.81
N LEU A 224 18.04 17.18 -18.97
CA LEU A 224 17.26 17.79 -20.07
C LEU A 224 16.79 19.21 -19.75
N ALA A 225 16.42 19.49 -18.51
CA ALA A 225 15.74 20.71 -18.10
C ALA A 225 16.48 21.51 -17.03
N GLY A 226 17.75 21.20 -16.74
CA GLY A 226 18.53 21.79 -15.64
C GLY A 226 18.46 23.32 -15.56
N ARG A 227 18.61 24.03 -16.68
CA ARG A 227 18.52 25.49 -16.70
C ARG A 227 17.11 26.01 -16.35
N GLY A 228 16.07 25.44 -16.95
CA GLY A 228 14.69 25.81 -16.65
C GLY A 228 14.30 25.48 -15.20
N LEU A 229 14.83 24.38 -14.67
CA LEU A 229 14.68 24.00 -13.26
C LEU A 229 15.39 24.99 -12.33
N ALA A 230 16.59 25.47 -12.67
CA ALA A 230 17.30 26.48 -11.89
C ALA A 230 16.54 27.81 -11.85
N GLU A 231 16.04 28.28 -12.99
CA GLU A 231 15.23 29.50 -13.08
C GLU A 231 13.91 29.35 -12.30
N THR A 232 13.23 28.21 -12.45
CA THR A 232 11.99 27.92 -11.72
C THR A 232 12.24 27.84 -10.21
N ALA A 233 13.31 27.16 -9.78
CA ALA A 233 13.66 27.04 -8.37
C ALA A 233 14.00 28.41 -7.76
N ALA A 234 14.73 29.27 -8.49
CA ALA A 234 15.04 30.63 -8.03
C ALA A 234 13.78 31.50 -7.86
N VAL A 235 12.78 31.34 -8.72
CA VAL A 235 11.50 32.07 -8.61
C VAL A 235 10.64 31.51 -7.48
N LEU A 236 10.50 30.18 -7.39
CA LEU A 236 9.60 29.54 -6.42
C LEU A 236 10.17 29.52 -5.00
N PHE A 237 11.49 29.50 -4.85
CA PHE A 237 12.17 29.43 -3.57
C PHE A 237 13.20 30.57 -3.42
N PRO A 238 12.73 31.83 -3.25
CA PRO A 238 13.61 33.00 -3.13
C PRO A 238 14.24 33.09 -1.73
N PHE A 239 14.85 32.01 -1.23
CA PHE A 239 15.55 31.99 0.06
C PHE A 239 16.84 32.79 -0.02
N GLU A 240 17.11 33.60 1.00
CA GLU A 240 18.35 34.37 1.08
C GLU A 240 19.57 33.47 1.25
N SER A 241 19.42 32.36 1.97
CA SER A 241 20.50 31.43 2.29
C SER A 241 20.33 30.07 1.62
N ARG A 242 21.44 29.54 1.08
CA ARG A 242 21.48 28.18 0.53
C ARG A 242 21.24 27.11 1.60
N ALA A 243 21.63 27.38 2.85
CA ALA A 243 21.38 26.50 3.97
C ALA A 243 19.88 26.43 4.29
N GLY A 244 19.17 27.56 4.28
CA GLY A 244 17.72 27.61 4.44
C GLY A 244 16.99 26.85 3.34
N LEU A 245 17.40 27.04 2.08
CA LEU A 245 16.87 26.28 0.96
C LEU A 245 17.08 24.76 1.14
N PHE A 246 18.28 24.33 1.51
CA PHE A 246 18.57 22.93 1.78
C PHE A 246 17.69 22.37 2.90
N GLN A 247 17.57 23.09 4.02
CA GLN A 247 16.74 22.67 5.15
C GLN A 247 15.26 22.56 4.77
N ALA A 248 14.75 23.52 4.00
CA ALA A 248 13.40 23.49 3.46
C ALA A 248 13.17 22.27 2.55
N LEU A 249 14.07 22.03 1.60
CA LEU A 249 13.93 20.98 0.58
C LEU A 249 14.17 19.57 1.09
N VAL A 250 14.95 19.39 2.16
CA VAL A 250 15.29 18.07 2.74
C VAL A 250 14.41 17.73 3.92
N PHE A 251 14.01 18.70 4.74
CA PHE A 251 13.26 18.43 5.97
C PHE A 251 11.83 18.96 5.89
N ALA A 252 11.64 20.28 5.88
CA ALA A 252 10.31 20.86 6.09
C ALA A 252 9.30 20.44 5.01
N MET A 253 9.66 20.62 3.73
CA MET A 253 8.80 20.30 2.60
C MET A 253 8.52 18.79 2.50
N PRO A 254 9.52 17.89 2.42
CA PRO A 254 9.25 16.47 2.28
C PRO A 254 8.50 15.90 3.48
N LEU A 255 8.83 16.35 4.70
CA LEU A 255 8.19 15.85 5.91
C LEU A 255 6.71 16.25 5.96
N GLY A 256 6.40 17.54 5.79
CA GLY A 256 5.02 18.03 5.84
C GLY A 256 4.16 17.45 4.72
N GLU A 257 4.68 17.47 3.50
CA GLU A 257 3.92 16.96 2.35
C GLU A 257 3.77 15.44 2.35
N THR A 258 4.78 14.70 2.82
CA THR A 258 4.69 13.23 2.89
C THR A 258 3.73 12.80 3.98
N ILE A 259 3.85 13.34 5.21
CA ILE A 259 2.97 12.96 6.32
C ILE A 259 1.52 13.35 6.01
N PHE A 260 1.27 14.56 5.49
CA PHE A 260 -0.10 15.00 5.26
C PHE A 260 -0.72 14.37 4.00
N PHE A 261 -0.15 14.60 2.82
CA PHE A 261 -0.78 14.15 1.57
C PHE A 261 -0.65 12.64 1.41
N ARG A 262 0.56 12.11 1.59
CA ARG A 262 0.77 10.66 1.45
C ARG A 262 0.42 9.90 2.70
N GLY A 263 0.59 10.42 3.92
CA GLY A 263 0.20 9.71 5.13
C GLY A 263 -1.31 9.76 5.33
N ALA A 264 -1.85 10.94 5.64
CA ALA A 264 -3.25 11.09 6.01
C ALA A 264 -4.23 11.06 4.83
N LEU A 265 -4.04 11.93 3.83
CA LEU A 265 -5.04 12.15 2.77
C LEU A 265 -5.14 10.93 1.84
N GLN A 266 -4.01 10.41 1.38
CA GLN A 266 -3.96 9.24 0.50
C GLN A 266 -4.49 7.97 1.16
N GLU A 267 -4.30 7.81 2.48
CA GLU A 267 -4.78 6.61 3.19
C GLU A 267 -6.29 6.57 3.25
N ARG A 268 -6.92 7.70 3.54
CA ARG A 268 -8.38 7.78 3.70
C ARG A 268 -9.13 7.95 2.39
N TYR A 269 -8.56 8.70 1.44
CA TYR A 269 -9.26 9.08 0.20
C TYR A 269 -8.61 8.54 -1.07
N GLY A 270 -7.51 7.78 -0.94
CA GLY A 270 -6.84 7.13 -2.05
C GLY A 270 -5.88 8.04 -2.83
N PHE A 271 -5.30 7.45 -3.88
CA PHE A 271 -4.23 8.04 -4.69
C PHE A 271 -4.64 9.38 -5.33
N THR A 272 -5.80 9.44 -5.97
CA THR A 272 -6.24 10.63 -6.73
C THR A 272 -6.42 11.85 -5.83
N ALA A 273 -6.99 11.66 -4.64
CA ALA A 273 -7.18 12.74 -3.67
C ALA A 273 -5.84 13.31 -3.18
N SER A 274 -4.84 12.45 -2.96
CA SER A 274 -3.48 12.85 -2.60
C SER A 274 -2.84 13.76 -3.65
N VAL A 275 -2.89 13.34 -4.92
CA VAL A 275 -2.28 14.08 -6.03
C VAL A 275 -3.00 15.41 -6.26
N ALA A 276 -4.33 15.41 -6.26
CA ALA A 276 -5.13 16.64 -6.40
C ALA A 276 -4.89 17.60 -5.22
N GLY A 277 -4.86 17.08 -4.00
CA GLY A 277 -4.57 17.86 -2.79
C GLY A 277 -3.17 18.47 -2.83
N ALA A 278 -2.16 17.71 -3.27
CA ALA A 278 -0.80 18.22 -3.44
C ALA A 278 -0.74 19.31 -4.52
N MET A 279 -1.40 19.14 -5.67
CA MET A 279 -1.45 20.15 -6.73
C MET A 279 -2.07 21.48 -6.25
N VAL A 280 -3.22 21.41 -5.54
CA VAL A 280 -3.87 22.59 -4.96
C VAL A 280 -3.00 23.18 -3.84
N GLY A 281 -2.38 22.33 -3.03
CA GLY A 281 -1.45 22.75 -1.98
C GLY A 281 -0.24 23.50 -2.53
N SER A 282 0.35 23.02 -3.62
CA SER A 282 1.45 23.69 -4.33
C SER A 282 1.01 25.02 -4.93
N ALA A 283 -0.21 25.10 -5.50
CA ALA A 283 -0.77 26.36 -5.97
C ALA A 283 -0.85 27.39 -4.84
N LEU A 284 -1.39 26.99 -3.68
CA LEU A 284 -1.53 27.86 -2.51
C LEU A 284 -0.18 28.28 -1.91
N LEU A 285 0.79 27.36 -1.85
CA LEU A 285 2.14 27.64 -1.38
C LEU A 285 2.82 28.66 -2.30
N PHE A 286 2.93 28.34 -3.59
CA PHE A 286 3.76 29.07 -4.54
C PHE A 286 3.11 30.31 -5.14
N TRP A 287 1.80 30.52 -4.93
CA TRP A 287 1.08 31.67 -5.48
C TRP A 287 1.78 33.02 -5.24
N PRO A 288 2.22 33.38 -4.01
CA PRO A 288 2.83 34.70 -3.80
C PRO A 288 4.21 34.83 -4.42
N ALA A 289 5.01 33.76 -4.43
CA ALA A 289 6.33 33.78 -5.05
C ALA A 289 6.23 33.91 -6.58
N ALA A 290 5.20 33.29 -7.17
CA ALA A 290 4.97 33.31 -8.61
C ALA A 290 3.97 34.40 -9.08
N SER A 291 3.57 35.33 -8.21
CA SER A 291 2.53 36.32 -8.55
C SER A 291 2.92 37.26 -9.70
N GLY A 292 4.23 37.47 -9.91
CA GLY A 292 4.75 38.24 -11.03
C GLY A 292 4.74 37.50 -12.37
N SER A 293 4.49 36.18 -12.38
CA SER A 293 4.61 35.37 -13.59
C SER A 293 3.81 34.07 -13.49
N LEU A 294 2.60 34.10 -14.08
CA LEU A 294 1.68 32.95 -14.10
C LEU A 294 2.29 31.68 -14.71
N ILE A 295 3.24 31.82 -15.64
CA ILE A 295 3.86 30.66 -16.29
C ILE A 295 4.65 29.80 -15.30
N TYR A 296 5.35 30.42 -14.34
CA TYR A 296 6.09 29.67 -13.30
C TYR A 296 5.15 29.03 -12.29
N LEU A 297 4.02 29.67 -11.97
CA LEU A 297 3.00 29.07 -11.12
C LEU A 297 2.42 27.82 -11.77
N VAL A 298 2.00 27.91 -13.03
CA VAL A 298 1.41 26.78 -13.77
C VAL A 298 2.44 25.66 -13.95
N ALA A 299 3.68 26.01 -14.32
CA ALA A 299 4.76 25.04 -14.45
C ALA A 299 5.05 24.34 -13.12
N GLY A 300 5.15 25.10 -12.02
CA GLY A 300 5.33 24.57 -10.66
C GLY A 300 4.20 23.64 -10.24
N MET A 301 2.94 24.01 -10.49
CA MET A 301 1.77 23.16 -10.18
C MET A 301 1.80 21.85 -10.95
N ILE A 302 2.07 21.89 -12.27
CA ILE A 302 2.15 20.67 -13.10
C ILE A 302 3.29 19.79 -12.61
N PHE A 303 4.48 20.39 -12.42
CA PHE A 303 5.67 19.69 -11.97
C PHE A 303 5.47 19.03 -10.60
N SER A 304 4.97 19.78 -9.61
CA SER A 304 4.65 19.26 -8.28
C SER A 304 3.56 18.20 -8.30
N SER A 305 2.56 18.30 -9.18
CA SER A 305 1.50 17.29 -9.33
C SER A 305 2.05 15.96 -9.88
N VAL A 306 2.91 16.02 -10.91
CA VAL A 306 3.57 14.83 -11.47
C VAL A 306 4.45 14.16 -10.43
N LEU A 307 5.29 14.94 -9.74
CA LEU A 307 6.11 14.45 -8.63
C LEU A 307 5.25 13.87 -7.51
N ALA A 308 4.11 14.50 -7.19
CA ALA A 308 3.20 13.98 -6.20
C ALA A 308 2.59 12.63 -6.58
N GLY A 309 2.29 12.42 -7.86
CA GLY A 309 1.92 11.12 -8.40
C GLY A 309 3.01 10.06 -8.19
N ILE A 310 4.27 10.39 -8.51
CA ILE A 310 5.41 9.48 -8.32
C ILE A 310 5.56 9.11 -6.84
N TYR A 311 5.55 10.10 -5.93
CA TYR A 311 5.73 9.84 -4.50
C TYR A 311 4.56 9.05 -3.92
N SER A 312 3.34 9.33 -4.37
CA SER A 312 2.13 8.57 -3.97
C SER A 312 2.20 7.12 -4.45
N TYR A 313 2.78 6.86 -5.63
CA TYR A 313 3.02 5.51 -6.13
C TYR A 313 4.07 4.78 -5.28
N VAL A 314 5.20 5.43 -4.99
CA VAL A 314 6.24 4.87 -4.11
C VAL A 314 5.67 4.54 -2.74
N ARG A 315 4.82 5.41 -2.17
CA ARG A 315 4.13 5.17 -0.90
C ARG A 315 3.29 3.90 -0.93
N SER A 316 2.52 3.70 -1.99
CA SER A 316 1.67 2.50 -2.15
C SER A 316 2.46 1.20 -2.32
N ARG A 317 3.71 1.26 -2.81
CA ARG A 317 4.52 0.06 -3.09
C ARG A 317 5.54 -0.27 -2.00
N TYR A 318 6.19 0.75 -1.44
CA TYR A 318 7.35 0.60 -0.56
C TYR A 318 7.15 1.28 0.81
N GLY A 319 6.00 1.91 1.03
CA GLY A 319 5.65 2.55 2.30
C GLY A 319 6.02 4.04 2.39
N LEU A 320 5.61 4.67 3.50
CA LEU A 320 5.69 6.12 3.68
C LEU A 320 7.13 6.65 3.73
N MET A 321 8.03 5.94 4.43
CA MET A 321 9.44 6.33 4.54
C MET A 321 10.17 6.29 3.20
N ALA A 322 9.85 5.30 2.35
CA ALA A 322 10.39 5.24 0.99
C ALA A 322 9.94 6.45 0.14
N ALA A 323 8.68 6.86 0.27
CA ALA A 323 8.15 8.04 -0.42
C ALA A 323 8.83 9.33 0.06
N TYR A 324 9.06 9.46 1.37
CA TYR A 324 9.81 10.58 1.95
C TYR A 324 11.22 10.68 1.36
N ILE A 325 11.99 9.57 1.37
CA ILE A 325 13.34 9.55 0.82
C ILE A 325 13.34 9.83 -0.69
N CYS A 326 12.37 9.27 -1.43
CA CYS A 326 12.18 9.56 -2.85
C CYS A 326 12.00 11.06 -3.10
N GLN A 327 11.15 11.73 -2.31
CA GLN A 327 10.91 13.16 -2.39
C GLN A 327 12.16 13.98 -2.04
N VAL A 328 12.90 13.61 -0.99
CA VAL A 328 14.17 14.27 -0.63
C VAL A 328 15.18 14.18 -1.79
N THR A 329 15.37 12.99 -2.36
CA THR A 329 16.30 12.78 -3.48
C THR A 329 15.89 13.61 -4.69
N ALA A 330 14.61 13.59 -5.06
CA ALA A 330 14.10 14.36 -6.19
C ALA A 330 14.22 15.87 -5.97
N ASN A 331 13.91 16.37 -4.77
CA ASN A 331 14.08 17.79 -4.43
C ASN A 331 15.55 18.23 -4.52
N LEU A 332 16.47 17.43 -4.00
CA LEU A 332 17.90 17.74 -4.10
C LEU A 332 18.38 17.77 -5.55
N MET A 333 17.97 16.79 -6.35
CA MET A 333 18.39 16.70 -7.75
C MET A 333 17.75 17.76 -8.64
N LEU A 334 16.46 18.09 -8.43
CA LEU A 334 15.69 18.93 -9.35
C LEU A 334 15.56 20.38 -8.92
N LEU A 335 15.70 20.69 -7.62
CA LEU A 335 15.48 22.04 -7.10
C LEU A 335 16.73 22.64 -6.46
N PHE A 336 17.59 21.82 -5.85
CA PHE A 336 18.81 22.30 -5.20
C PHE A 336 20.03 22.28 -6.13
N LEU A 337 20.31 21.12 -6.75
CA LEU A 337 21.51 20.91 -7.57
C LEU A 337 21.60 21.80 -8.83
N PRO A 338 20.51 22.14 -9.55
CA PRO A 338 20.61 22.99 -10.72
C PRO A 338 21.22 24.37 -10.45
N GLY A 339 21.07 24.90 -9.23
CA GLY A 339 21.66 26.18 -8.82
C GLY A 339 23.20 26.15 -8.69
N PHE A 340 23.82 24.97 -8.78
CA PHE A 340 25.27 24.78 -8.76
C PHE A 340 25.86 24.41 -10.12
N LEU A 341 25.00 24.10 -11.10
CA LEU A 341 25.46 23.76 -12.45
C LEU A 341 25.71 25.07 -13.24
N PRO A 342 26.81 25.14 -14.01
CA PRO A 342 27.21 26.33 -14.75
C PRO A 342 26.32 26.64 -15.96
#